data_AF-A0A7W0NXU6-F1
#
_entry.id   AF-A0A7W0NXU6-F1
#
_cell.length_a   1.000
_cell.length_b   1.000
_cell.length_c   1.000
_cell.angle_alpha   90.00
_cell.angle_beta   90.00
_cell.angle_gamma   90.00
#
_symmetry.space_group_name_H-M   'P 1'
#
loop_
_entity.id
_entity.type
_entity.pdbx_description
1 polymer ?
#
loop_
_entity_poly.entity_id
_entity_poly.type
_entity_poly.pdbx_seq_one_letter_code
_entity_poly.pdbx_strand_id
1 'polypeptide(L)'
;MAIFRRRVVQRELDLLKASVLNPTQAGDLVRRLNGSRRQAISAEWEVVLLSSLARLADLEYENAFNNVRLDFLVRDRAGLEFAGDIVAVSDIEIEKRNPADFFFEECRRIAADCGFEKGGFDIRIEENTTGKYPDLRTELLLPPKGEIPQFLDRELRPFLRDVRSAPAIAHVLHCLEPGVNFKITYNPKLIGSNTGGYASPAVPTSLRRNPLFGALNAKAAKLRQSGY
;
A
#
# COMPACT_ATOMS: atom_id res chain seq x y z
N MET A 1 6.18 -4.90 -5.02
CA MET A 1 5.98 -6.21 -4.36
C MET A 1 4.86 -6.93 -5.07
N ALA A 2 5.12 -8.11 -5.63
CA ALA A 2 4.11 -8.99 -6.22
C ALA A 2 3.52 -9.87 -5.10
N ILE A 3 2.21 -10.12 -5.13
CA ILE A 3 1.56 -11.00 -4.15
C ILE A 3 1.91 -12.45 -4.47
N PHE A 4 1.92 -12.78 -5.76
CA PHE A 4 2.27 -14.10 -6.26
C PHE A 4 3.58 -14.08 -7.05
N ARG A 5 4.27 -15.23 -7.08
CA ARG A 5 5.45 -15.39 -7.95
C ARG A 5 5.02 -15.27 -9.41
N ARG A 6 5.81 -14.59 -10.25
CA ARG A 6 5.52 -14.38 -11.68
C ARG A 6 5.12 -15.65 -12.43
N ARG A 7 5.80 -16.78 -12.18
CA ARG A 7 5.49 -18.07 -12.79
C ARG A 7 4.08 -18.60 -12.46
N VAL A 8 3.55 -18.26 -11.28
CA VAL A 8 2.20 -18.64 -10.87
C VAL A 8 1.19 -17.83 -11.66
N VAL A 9 1.35 -16.50 -11.67
CA VAL A 9 0.49 -15.59 -12.45
C VAL A 9 0.50 -15.96 -13.94
N GLN A 10 1.67 -16.24 -14.50
CA GLN A 10 1.80 -16.66 -15.89
C GLN A 10 1.02 -17.94 -16.19
N ARG A 11 1.15 -18.97 -15.35
CA ARG A 11 0.42 -20.23 -15.50
C ARG A 11 -1.10 -20.02 -15.44
N GLU A 12 -1.58 -19.21 -14.50
CA GLU A 12 -3.01 -18.91 -14.39
C GLU A 12 -3.52 -18.09 -15.58
N LEU A 13 -2.73 -17.14 -16.07
CA LEU A 13 -3.06 -16.37 -17.27
C LEU A 13 -3.09 -17.26 -18.53
N ASP A 14 -2.18 -18.23 -18.65
CA ASP A 14 -2.15 -19.14 -19.80
C ASP A 14 -3.36 -20.09 -19.80
N LEU A 15 -3.86 -20.51 -18.62
CA LEU A 15 -5.14 -21.21 -18.51
C LEU A 15 -6.29 -20.36 -19.03
N LEU A 16 -6.36 -19.10 -18.60
CA LEU A 16 -7.43 -18.19 -19.00
C LEU A 16 -7.40 -17.88 -20.49
N LYS A 17 -6.22 -17.69 -21.09
CA LYS A 17 -6.06 -17.53 -22.55
C LYS A 17 -6.55 -18.72 -23.37
N ALA A 18 -6.47 -19.93 -22.80
CA ALA A 18 -6.86 -21.13 -23.53
C ALA A 18 -8.38 -21.31 -23.63
N SER A 19 -9.17 -20.69 -22.76
CA SER A 19 -10.58 -21.03 -22.58
C SER A 19 -11.54 -19.86 -22.33
N VAL A 20 -11.05 -18.73 -21.84
CA VAL A 20 -11.89 -17.62 -21.34
C VAL A 20 -11.59 -16.30 -22.04
N LEU A 21 -10.32 -15.95 -22.19
CA LEU A 21 -9.90 -14.63 -22.67
C LEU A 21 -9.72 -14.59 -24.17
N ASN A 22 -10.23 -13.54 -24.81
CA ASN A 22 -9.82 -13.20 -26.16
C ASN A 22 -8.43 -12.49 -26.18
N PRO A 23 -7.75 -12.39 -27.34
CA PRO A 23 -6.42 -11.78 -27.44
C PRO A 23 -6.33 -10.35 -26.89
N THR A 24 -7.38 -9.54 -27.08
CA THR A 24 -7.42 -8.16 -26.59
C THR A 24 -7.50 -8.10 -25.07
N GLN A 25 -8.37 -8.91 -24.45
CA GLN A 25 -8.50 -9.02 -22.99
C GLN A 25 -7.20 -9.55 -22.36
N ALA A 26 -6.61 -10.57 -22.95
CA ALA A 26 -5.32 -11.10 -22.50
C ALA A 26 -4.20 -10.05 -22.59
N GLY A 27 -4.18 -9.26 -23.67
CA GLY A 27 -3.24 -8.15 -23.84
C GLY A 27 -3.41 -7.07 -22.77
N ASP A 28 -4.65 -6.72 -22.42
CA ASP A 28 -4.92 -5.73 -21.37
C ASP A 28 -4.46 -6.21 -19.98
N LEU A 29 -4.76 -7.45 -19.61
CA LEU A 29 -4.29 -8.04 -18.35
C LEU A 29 -2.76 -8.06 -18.28
N VAL A 30 -2.07 -8.46 -19.37
CA VAL A 30 -0.59 -8.41 -19.43
C VAL A 30 -0.08 -6.98 -19.25
N ARG A 31 -0.70 -6.00 -19.91
CA ARG A 31 -0.33 -4.59 -19.79
C ARG A 31 -0.48 -4.11 -18.34
N ARG A 32 -1.59 -4.43 -17.68
CA ARG A 32 -1.86 -4.05 -16.28
C ARG A 32 -0.91 -4.74 -15.30
N LEU A 33 -0.59 -6.02 -15.53
CA LEU A 33 0.39 -6.78 -14.74
C LEU A 33 1.80 -6.17 -14.80
N ASN A 34 2.18 -5.55 -15.92
CA ASN A 34 3.46 -4.84 -16.07
C ASN A 34 3.34 -3.32 -15.83
N GLY A 35 2.20 -2.85 -15.33
CA GLY A 35 1.93 -1.44 -15.07
C GLY A 35 2.41 -0.95 -13.71
N SER A 36 1.82 0.15 -13.24
CA SER A 36 2.08 0.68 -11.89
C SER A 36 1.76 -0.36 -10.80
N ARG A 37 2.35 -0.23 -9.59
CA ARG A 37 2.11 -1.15 -8.46
C ARG A 37 0.62 -1.40 -8.21
N ARG A 38 -0.22 -0.36 -8.32
CA ARG A 38 -1.68 -0.47 -8.14
C ARG A 38 -2.34 -1.31 -9.23
N GLN A 39 -1.97 -1.08 -10.49
CA GLN A 39 -2.49 -1.84 -11.63
C GLN A 39 -2.05 -3.30 -11.57
N ALA A 40 -0.78 -3.55 -11.24
CA ALA A 40 -0.23 -4.89 -11.12
C ALA A 40 -0.94 -5.71 -10.04
N ILE A 41 -1.11 -5.15 -8.83
CA ILE A 41 -1.83 -5.83 -7.75
C ILE A 41 -3.28 -6.14 -8.15
N SER A 42 -3.97 -5.18 -8.78
CA SER A 42 -5.35 -5.40 -9.22
C SER A 42 -5.45 -6.50 -10.26
N ALA A 43 -4.55 -6.53 -11.24
CA ALA A 43 -4.54 -7.55 -12.29
C ALA A 43 -4.09 -8.92 -11.77
N GLU A 44 -3.17 -8.99 -10.80
CA GLU A 44 -2.79 -10.25 -10.15
C GLU A 44 -4.00 -10.91 -9.47
N TRP A 45 -4.78 -10.14 -8.69
CA TRP A 45 -6.00 -10.64 -8.06
C TRP A 45 -7.04 -11.11 -9.07
N GLU A 46 -7.24 -10.33 -10.13
CA GLU A 46 -8.18 -10.66 -11.19
C GLU A 46 -7.80 -11.96 -11.90
N VAL A 47 -6.54 -12.13 -12.32
CA VAL A 47 -6.06 -13.37 -12.94
C VAL A 47 -6.25 -14.58 -12.03
N VAL A 48 -5.91 -14.45 -10.74
CA VAL A 48 -6.00 -15.58 -9.80
C VAL A 48 -7.46 -15.95 -9.48
N LEU A 49 -8.34 -14.97 -9.30
CA LEU A 49 -9.76 -15.23 -9.03
C LEU A 49 -10.44 -15.83 -10.26
N LEU A 50 -10.23 -15.26 -11.44
CA LEU A 50 -10.80 -15.77 -12.69
C LEU A 50 -10.28 -17.18 -12.98
N SER A 51 -8.98 -17.46 -12.83
CA SER A 51 -8.46 -18.80 -13.10
C SER A 51 -8.99 -19.83 -12.10
N SER A 52 -9.24 -19.43 -10.85
CA SER A 52 -9.86 -20.29 -9.85
C SER A 52 -11.31 -20.61 -10.21
N LEU A 53 -12.09 -19.63 -10.66
CA LEU A 53 -13.47 -19.82 -11.11
C LEU A 53 -13.54 -20.69 -12.38
N ALA A 54 -12.67 -20.44 -13.36
CA ALA A 54 -12.60 -21.19 -14.63
C ALA A 54 -12.26 -22.68 -14.45
N ARG A 55 -11.67 -23.07 -13.31
CA ARG A 55 -11.41 -24.47 -12.98
C ARG A 55 -12.64 -25.20 -12.45
N LEU A 56 -13.62 -24.47 -11.91
CA LEU A 56 -14.77 -25.03 -11.21
C LEU A 56 -16.04 -25.00 -12.06
N ALA A 57 -16.14 -24.06 -13.00
CA ALA A 57 -17.36 -23.76 -13.72
C ALA A 57 -17.06 -23.08 -15.06
N ASP A 58 -18.08 -22.99 -15.91
CA ASP A 58 -17.99 -22.25 -17.16
C ASP A 58 -17.95 -20.75 -16.84
N LEU A 59 -16.90 -20.08 -17.31
CA LEU A 59 -16.59 -18.69 -17.00
C LEU A 59 -16.61 -17.84 -18.26
N GLU A 60 -17.40 -16.78 -18.25
CA GLU A 60 -17.36 -15.71 -19.23
C GLU A 60 -16.74 -14.46 -18.59
N TYR A 61 -15.85 -13.77 -19.31
CA TYR A 61 -15.11 -12.62 -18.81
C TYR A 61 -15.49 -11.34 -19.55
N GLU A 62 -15.72 -10.27 -18.79
CA GLU A 62 -16.03 -8.93 -19.29
C GLU A 62 -17.34 -8.86 -20.12
N ASN A 63 -18.38 -9.53 -19.63
CA ASN A 63 -19.70 -9.56 -20.27
C ASN A 63 -20.48 -8.25 -20.08
N ALA A 64 -21.13 -7.80 -21.15
CA ALA A 64 -22.03 -6.66 -21.11
C ALA A 64 -23.41 -7.09 -20.58
N PHE A 65 -23.88 -6.38 -19.56
CA PHE A 65 -25.20 -6.52 -18.96
C PHE A 65 -25.87 -5.15 -18.93
N ASN A 66 -26.90 -4.98 -19.76
CA ASN A 66 -27.48 -3.66 -20.03
C ASN A 66 -26.39 -2.63 -20.39
N ASN A 67 -26.24 -1.57 -19.61
CA ASN A 67 -25.29 -0.49 -19.85
C ASN A 67 -23.98 -0.62 -19.06
N VAL A 68 -23.75 -1.73 -18.36
CA VAL A 68 -22.52 -1.96 -17.58
C VAL A 68 -21.87 -3.27 -17.97
N ARG A 69 -20.56 -3.37 -17.77
CA ARG A 69 -19.78 -4.58 -18.03
C ARG A 69 -19.33 -5.18 -16.70
N LEU A 70 -19.76 -6.39 -16.37
CA LEU A 70 -19.28 -7.09 -15.18
C LEU A 70 -17.99 -7.84 -15.49
N ASP A 71 -17.15 -8.07 -14.48
CA ASP A 71 -15.85 -8.69 -14.70
C ASP A 71 -16.03 -10.16 -15.08
N PHE A 72 -17.02 -10.85 -14.49
CA PHE A 72 -17.29 -12.24 -14.84
C PHE A 72 -18.76 -12.67 -14.69
N LEU A 73 -19.08 -13.76 -15.38
CA LEU A 73 -20.27 -14.57 -15.21
C LEU A 73 -19.84 -16.04 -15.09
N VAL A 74 -20.38 -16.73 -14.09
CA VAL A 74 -20.08 -18.14 -13.80
C VAL A 74 -21.36 -18.96 -13.91
N ARG A 75 -21.27 -20.13 -14.56
CA ARG A 75 -22.31 -21.16 -14.59
C ARG A 75 -21.72 -22.53 -14.28
N ASP A 76 -22.26 -23.20 -13.28
CA ASP A 76 -21.88 -24.58 -12.98
C ASP A 76 -22.85 -25.60 -13.59
N ARG A 77 -22.48 -26.87 -13.50
CA ARG A 77 -23.31 -27.98 -14.01
C ARG A 77 -24.49 -28.33 -13.11
N ALA A 78 -24.50 -27.84 -11.87
CA ALA A 78 -25.58 -28.05 -10.91
C ALA A 78 -26.69 -27.00 -11.04
N GLY A 79 -26.54 -26.03 -11.94
CA GLY A 79 -27.50 -24.96 -12.18
C GLY A 79 -27.27 -23.71 -11.33
N LEU A 80 -26.14 -23.62 -10.61
CA LEU A 80 -25.70 -22.38 -9.99
C LEU A 80 -25.19 -21.43 -11.08
N GLU A 81 -25.75 -20.24 -11.11
CA GLU A 81 -25.35 -19.20 -12.02
C GLU A 81 -25.26 -17.87 -11.25
N PHE A 82 -24.14 -17.15 -11.38
CA PHE A 82 -23.96 -15.83 -10.78
C PHE A 82 -22.94 -14.97 -11.55
N ALA A 83 -23.15 -13.66 -11.56
CA ALA A 83 -22.21 -12.69 -12.08
C ALA A 83 -21.54 -11.91 -10.95
N GLY A 84 -20.36 -11.36 -11.23
CA GLY A 84 -19.59 -10.68 -10.22
C GLY A 84 -18.58 -9.69 -10.77
N ASP A 85 -18.02 -8.93 -9.84
CA ASP A 85 -17.11 -7.84 -10.13
C ASP A 85 -15.97 -7.83 -9.10
N ILE A 86 -14.74 -7.64 -9.55
CA ILE A 86 -13.52 -7.78 -8.75
C ILE A 86 -13.00 -6.39 -8.39
N VAL A 87 -12.61 -6.22 -7.12
CA VAL A 87 -11.97 -4.98 -6.67
C VAL A 87 -10.79 -5.28 -5.76
N ALA A 88 -9.64 -4.71 -6.11
CA ALA A 88 -8.48 -4.67 -5.24
C ALA A 88 -8.42 -3.30 -4.55
N VAL A 89 -8.20 -3.31 -3.23
CA VAL A 89 -8.10 -2.11 -2.40
C VAL A 89 -6.70 -2.07 -1.81
N SER A 90 -6.10 -0.88 -1.75
CA SER A 90 -4.79 -0.66 -1.14
C SER A 90 -4.75 0.63 -0.35
N ASP A 91 -3.84 0.69 0.62
CA ASP A 91 -3.62 1.86 1.48
C ASP A 91 -2.65 2.88 0.86
N ILE A 92 -2.41 2.81 -0.45
CA ILE A 92 -1.39 3.63 -1.13
C ILE A 92 -1.62 5.14 -0.97
N GLU A 93 -2.87 5.58 -0.88
CA GLU A 93 -3.20 7.00 -0.65
C GLU A 93 -3.01 7.42 0.82
N ILE A 94 -3.03 6.44 1.75
CA ILE A 94 -2.67 6.66 3.16
C ILE A 94 -1.14 6.74 3.27
N GLU A 95 -0.41 5.82 2.62
CA GLU A 95 1.07 5.84 2.56
C GLU A 95 1.62 7.13 1.94
N LYS A 96 0.98 7.66 0.89
CA LYS A 96 1.40 8.94 0.27
C LYS A 96 1.31 10.13 1.24
N ARG A 97 0.29 10.14 2.09
CA ARG A 97 0.08 11.20 3.10
C ARG A 97 0.93 10.99 4.35
N ASN A 98 1.32 9.74 4.62
CA ASN A 98 2.08 9.34 5.79
C ASN A 98 3.37 8.64 5.36
N PRO A 99 4.38 9.37 4.84
CA PRO A 99 5.57 8.80 4.22
C PRO A 99 6.60 8.26 5.23
N ALA A 100 6.16 7.55 6.27
CA ALA A 100 7.02 7.07 7.35
C ALA A 100 8.14 6.15 6.85
N ASP A 101 7.83 5.17 5.99
CA ASP A 101 8.84 4.25 5.46
C ASP A 101 9.93 5.00 4.70
N PHE A 102 9.55 5.95 3.85
CA PHE A 102 10.48 6.81 3.13
C PHE A 102 11.32 7.68 4.09
N PHE A 103 10.70 8.21 5.15
CA PHE A 103 11.40 8.95 6.18
C PHE A 103 12.46 8.10 6.91
N PHE A 104 12.12 6.86 7.31
CA PHE A 104 13.08 5.95 7.94
C PHE A 104 14.20 5.54 7.00
N GLU A 105 13.90 5.30 5.72
CA GLU A 105 14.90 5.00 4.70
C GLU A 105 15.88 6.16 4.51
N GLU A 106 15.38 7.40 4.41
CA GLU A 106 16.23 8.58 4.28
C GLU A 106 17.06 8.84 5.55
N CYS A 107 16.49 8.65 6.74
CA CYS A 107 17.26 8.71 8.00
C CYS A 107 18.41 7.70 8.00
N ARG A 108 18.13 6.46 7.60
CA ARG A 108 19.15 5.39 7.52
C ARG A 108 20.23 5.74 6.51
N ARG A 109 19.84 6.25 5.33
CA ARG A 109 20.77 6.66 4.27
C ARG A 109 21.70 7.76 4.76
N ILE A 110 21.16 8.84 5.34
CA ILE A 110 21.96 9.98 5.84
C ILE A 110 22.85 9.56 7.02
N ALA A 111 22.35 8.70 7.92
CA ALA A 111 23.14 8.16 9.02
C ALA A 111 24.33 7.32 8.51
N ALA A 112 24.11 6.47 7.50
CA ALA A 112 25.16 5.70 6.85
C ALA A 112 26.19 6.60 6.15
N ASP A 113 25.74 7.63 5.41
CA ASP A 113 26.63 8.64 4.81
C ASP A 113 27.49 9.36 5.87
N CYS A 114 26.98 9.46 7.10
CA CYS A 114 27.69 10.01 8.25
C CYS A 114 28.40 8.93 9.09
N GLY A 115 28.64 7.72 8.56
CA GLY A 115 29.44 6.67 9.22
C GLY A 115 28.75 5.95 10.37
N PHE A 116 27.43 6.08 10.52
CA PHE A 116 26.64 5.40 11.56
C PHE A 116 25.91 4.16 11.03
N GLU A 117 26.62 3.30 10.29
CA GLU A 117 26.05 2.08 9.69
C GLU A 117 25.59 1.03 10.72
N LYS A 118 26.23 1.03 11.90
CA LYS A 118 25.95 0.06 12.98
C LYS A 118 24.68 0.41 13.78
N GLY A 119 24.00 1.52 13.47
CA GLY A 119 22.78 1.92 14.15
C GLY A 119 23.01 2.51 15.54
N GLY A 120 22.08 2.23 16.46
CA GLY A 120 21.96 2.86 17.78
C GLY A 120 20.86 3.92 17.85
N PHE A 121 19.95 3.95 16.87
CA PHE A 121 18.90 4.97 16.79
C PHE A 121 17.52 4.42 17.16
N ASP A 122 16.75 5.19 17.91
CA ASP A 122 15.30 5.05 18.08
C ASP A 122 14.62 6.28 17.47
N ILE A 123 13.74 6.06 16.49
CA ILE A 123 13.04 7.13 15.76
C ILE A 123 11.53 7.03 16.06
N ARG A 124 10.97 8.07 16.68
CA ARG A 124 9.55 8.17 17.04
C ARG A 124 8.91 9.31 16.28
N ILE A 125 7.85 9.01 15.54
CA ILE A 125 7.08 9.99 14.79
C ILE A 125 5.74 10.14 15.49
N GLU A 126 5.41 11.37 15.86
CA GLU A 126 4.13 11.68 16.50
C GLU A 126 3.03 11.84 15.44
N GLU A 127 1.79 11.71 15.88
CA GLU A 127 0.61 11.84 15.04
C GLU A 127 -0.32 12.97 15.48
N ASN A 128 -1.17 13.39 14.57
CA ASN A 128 -2.32 14.23 14.86
C ASN A 128 -3.60 13.50 14.41
N THR A 129 -4.51 13.31 15.35
CA THR A 129 -5.83 12.74 15.06
C THR A 129 -6.87 13.85 15.03
N THR A 130 -7.48 14.06 13.88
CA THR A 130 -8.48 15.10 13.65
C THR A 130 -9.85 14.50 13.31
N GLY A 131 -10.89 15.30 13.49
CA GLY A 131 -12.28 14.90 13.24
C GLY A 131 -12.95 14.25 14.46
N LYS A 132 -14.20 13.83 14.26
CA LYS A 132 -14.98 13.07 15.24
C LYS A 132 -15.39 11.76 14.59
N TYR A 133 -15.59 10.71 15.39
CA TYR A 133 -16.17 9.47 14.87
C TYR A 133 -17.47 9.77 14.12
N PRO A 134 -17.69 9.21 12.91
CA PRO A 134 -16.89 8.18 12.22
C PRO A 134 -15.81 8.71 11.25
N ASP A 135 -15.56 10.01 11.22
CA ASP A 135 -14.66 10.72 10.29
C ASP A 135 -13.27 11.00 10.90
N LEU A 136 -12.84 10.17 11.86
CA LEU A 136 -11.52 10.25 12.47
C LEU A 136 -10.43 10.02 11.43
N ARG A 137 -9.43 10.89 11.40
CA ARG A 137 -8.25 10.80 10.52
C ARG A 137 -6.99 10.98 11.34
N THR A 138 -6.07 10.05 11.20
CA THR A 138 -4.74 10.12 11.80
C THR A 138 -3.74 10.44 10.70
N GLU A 139 -2.97 11.51 10.92
CA GLU A 139 -1.89 11.94 10.04
C GLU A 139 -0.60 12.01 10.85
N LEU A 140 0.48 11.49 10.30
CA LEU A 140 1.81 11.58 10.90
C LEU A 140 2.34 12.99 10.74
N LEU A 141 2.95 13.50 11.81
CA LEU A 141 3.55 14.83 11.83
C LEU A 141 4.94 14.78 11.21
N LEU A 142 4.95 14.66 9.88
CA LEU A 142 6.15 14.60 9.04
C LEU A 142 6.12 15.70 7.96
N PRO A 143 7.30 16.11 7.45
CA PRO A 143 7.37 16.95 6.26
C PRO A 143 6.71 16.25 5.06
N PRO A 144 6.21 17.02 4.07
CA PRO A 144 5.78 16.46 2.79
C PRO A 144 6.87 15.58 2.17
N LYS A 145 6.49 14.48 1.51
CA LYS A 145 7.45 13.48 1.00
C LYS A 145 8.59 14.07 0.17
N GLY A 146 8.31 15.08 -0.66
CA GLY A 146 9.31 15.74 -1.50
C GLY A 146 10.31 16.62 -0.74
N GLU A 147 9.95 17.07 0.47
CA GLU A 147 10.76 17.95 1.31
C GLU A 147 11.61 17.19 2.34
N ILE A 148 11.26 15.93 2.63
CA ILE A 148 11.96 15.08 3.60
C ILE A 148 13.49 15.06 3.41
N PRO A 149 14.05 14.88 2.19
CA PRO A 149 15.50 14.83 2.05
C PRO A 149 16.19 16.14 2.49
N GLN A 150 15.64 17.29 2.08
CA GLN A 150 16.18 18.59 2.45
C GLN A 150 15.98 18.89 3.94
N PHE A 151 14.83 18.52 4.49
CA PHE A 151 14.54 18.66 5.91
C PHE A 151 15.53 17.87 6.77
N LEU A 152 15.75 16.59 6.44
CA LEU A 152 16.71 15.75 7.16
C LEU A 152 18.15 16.22 6.95
N ASP A 153 18.51 16.75 5.78
CA ASP A 153 19.84 17.34 5.58
C ASP A 153 20.10 18.49 6.57
N ARG A 154 19.07 19.34 6.79
CA ARG A 154 19.11 20.47 7.72
C ARG A 154 19.17 20.05 9.17
N GLU A 155 18.33 19.09 9.60
CA GLU A 155 18.17 18.74 11.02
C GLU A 155 19.05 17.55 11.46
N LEU A 156 19.11 16.49 10.65
CA LEU A 156 19.75 15.24 11.03
C LEU A 156 21.27 15.30 10.90
N ARG A 157 21.82 15.97 9.87
CA ARG A 157 23.29 16.03 9.71
C ARG A 157 23.99 16.77 10.85
N PRO A 158 23.53 17.95 11.31
CA PRO A 158 24.10 18.60 12.49
C PRO A 158 24.06 17.68 13.71
N PHE A 159 22.91 17.06 13.99
CA PHE A 159 22.77 16.10 15.08
C PHE A 159 23.79 14.95 14.99
N LEU A 160 23.99 14.36 13.82
CA LEU A 160 24.98 13.28 13.64
C LEU A 160 26.42 13.75 13.84
N ARG A 161 26.73 15.02 13.53
CA ARG A 161 28.04 15.61 13.86
C ARG A 161 28.22 15.73 15.37
N ASP A 162 27.18 16.12 16.09
CA ASP A 162 27.21 16.22 17.56
C ASP A 162 27.40 14.84 18.19
N VAL A 163 26.67 13.83 17.71
CA VAL A 163 26.87 12.42 18.10
C VAL A 163 28.31 11.98 17.86
N ARG A 164 28.90 12.34 16.71
CA ARG A 164 30.29 11.97 16.40
C ARG A 164 31.30 12.65 17.32
N SER A 165 31.03 13.86 17.78
CA SER A 165 31.91 14.58 18.71
C SER A 165 31.92 13.96 20.11
N ALA A 166 30.83 13.31 20.52
CA ALA A 166 30.71 12.60 21.79
C ALA A 166 29.93 11.28 21.63
N PRO A 167 30.52 10.22 21.06
CA PRO A 167 29.79 8.99 20.71
C PRO A 167 29.47 8.11 21.92
N ALA A 168 30.11 8.35 23.07
CA ALA A 168 29.90 7.55 24.29
C ALA A 168 28.67 8.00 25.10
N ILE A 169 28.04 9.12 24.74
CA ILE A 169 26.85 9.64 25.43
C ILE A 169 25.61 9.52 24.55
N ALA A 170 24.43 9.49 25.18
CA ALA A 170 23.17 9.53 24.45
C ALA A 170 22.91 10.94 23.92
N HIS A 171 22.32 11.03 22.73
CA HIS A 171 21.92 12.29 22.11
C HIS A 171 20.45 12.22 21.69
N VAL A 172 19.78 13.37 21.71
CA VAL A 172 18.38 13.49 21.31
C VAL A 172 18.23 14.66 20.34
N LEU A 173 17.68 14.39 19.17
CA LEU A 173 17.10 15.38 18.28
C LEU A 173 15.58 15.35 18.47
N HIS A 174 15.00 16.49 18.80
CA HIS A 174 13.55 16.67 18.83
C HIS A 174 13.20 17.81 17.87
N CYS A 175 12.53 17.47 16.78
CA CYS A 175 12.01 18.46 15.85
C CYS A 175 10.55 18.74 16.21
N LEU A 176 10.25 20.00 16.54
CA LEU A 176 8.91 20.47 16.85
C LEU A 176 8.64 21.75 16.04
N GLU A 177 8.09 21.57 14.85
CA GLU A 177 7.69 22.64 13.93
C GLU A 177 6.20 22.49 13.58
N PRO A 178 5.52 23.55 13.10
CA PRO A 178 4.12 23.42 12.66
C PRO A 178 3.95 22.31 11.61
N GLY A 179 3.21 21.26 11.97
CA GLY A 179 2.98 20.10 11.11
C GLY A 179 4.07 19.02 11.14
N VAL A 180 5.16 19.21 11.90
CA VAL A 180 6.26 18.24 12.02
C VAL A 180 6.60 18.02 13.49
N ASN A 181 6.53 16.76 13.94
CA ASN A 181 6.89 16.39 15.29
C ASN A 181 7.43 14.96 15.31
N PHE A 182 8.73 14.85 15.54
CA PHE A 182 9.38 13.56 15.69
C PHE A 182 10.62 13.70 16.59
N LYS A 183 11.03 12.56 17.15
CA LYS A 183 12.19 12.45 18.01
C LYS A 183 13.12 11.36 17.50
N ILE A 184 14.41 11.67 17.42
CA ILE A 184 15.48 10.72 17.14
C ILE A 184 16.38 10.65 18.35
N THR A 185 16.54 9.47 18.91
CA THR A 185 17.43 9.22 20.05
C THR A 185 18.58 8.34 19.60
N TYR A 186 19.81 8.80 19.78
CA TYR A 186 20.99 7.95 19.68
C TYR A 186 21.36 7.42 21.07
N ASN A 187 21.52 6.12 21.20
CA ASN A 187 22.00 5.48 22.43
C ASN A 187 23.17 4.52 22.11
N PRO A 188 24.38 4.79 22.60
CA PRO A 188 25.54 3.94 22.33
C PRO A 188 25.41 2.53 22.90
N LYS A 189 24.53 2.32 23.89
CA LYS A 189 24.24 0.98 24.43
C LYS A 189 23.37 0.13 23.50
N LEU A 190 22.77 0.73 22.47
CA LEU A 190 21.89 0.07 21.50
C LEU A 190 22.55 -0.09 20.12
N ILE A 191 23.86 0.17 20.00
CA ILE A 191 24.61 -0.08 18.76
C ILE A 191 24.41 -1.54 18.33
N GLY A 192 24.15 -1.74 17.04
CA GLY A 192 23.73 -3.01 16.45
C GLY A 192 22.22 -3.12 16.25
N SER A 193 21.44 -2.16 16.77
CA SER A 193 19.99 -2.10 16.61
C SER A 193 19.54 -0.73 16.14
N ASN A 194 18.53 -0.70 15.27
CA ASN A 194 17.73 0.48 14.99
C ASN A 194 16.29 0.15 15.28
N THR A 195 15.63 1.02 16.03
CA THR A 195 14.24 0.89 16.43
C THR A 195 13.47 2.12 15.97
N GLY A 196 12.16 1.98 15.86
CA GLY A 196 11.31 3.11 15.57
C GLY A 196 9.85 2.74 15.61
N GLY A 197 9.00 3.74 15.62
CA GLY A 197 7.57 3.55 15.67
C GLY A 197 6.79 4.81 15.37
N TYR A 198 5.56 4.59 14.92
CA TYR A 198 4.55 5.60 14.64
C TYR A 198 3.17 4.95 14.81
N ALA A 199 2.14 5.75 15.13
CA ALA A 199 0.77 5.25 15.16
C ALA A 199 0.33 4.86 13.74
N SER A 200 -0.23 3.66 13.55
CA SER A 200 -0.64 3.19 12.22
C SER A 200 -1.84 4.00 11.69
N PRO A 201 -1.66 4.82 10.64
CA PRO A 201 -2.73 5.67 10.11
C PRO A 201 -3.71 4.90 9.22
N ALA A 202 -3.38 3.64 8.86
CA ALA A 202 -4.18 2.80 7.99
C ALA A 202 -5.27 2.00 8.74
N VAL A 203 -5.34 2.08 10.07
CA VAL A 203 -6.35 1.36 10.85
C VAL A 203 -7.74 1.96 10.56
N PRO A 204 -8.69 1.17 10.00
CA PRO A 204 -10.03 1.68 9.75
C PRO A 204 -10.75 1.99 11.07
N THR A 205 -11.03 3.26 11.32
CA THR A 205 -11.77 3.71 12.52
C THR A 205 -13.29 3.64 12.32
N SER A 206 -13.76 3.34 11.11
CA SER A 206 -15.18 3.30 10.75
C SER A 206 -15.49 2.19 9.76
N LEU A 207 -16.59 1.47 10.00
CA LEU A 207 -17.11 0.44 9.10
C LEU A 207 -17.53 0.99 7.73
N ARG A 208 -17.95 2.26 7.66
CA ARG A 208 -18.50 2.89 6.44
C ARG A 208 -17.58 3.93 5.81
N ARG A 209 -16.65 4.50 6.57
CA ARG A 209 -15.71 5.54 6.10
C ARG A 209 -14.31 4.94 5.91
N ASN A 210 -14.19 3.99 4.99
CA ASN A 210 -12.90 3.40 4.63
C ASN A 210 -12.86 3.04 3.13
N PRO A 211 -11.65 2.89 2.53
CA PRO A 211 -11.50 2.58 1.12
C PRO A 211 -12.20 1.29 0.68
N LEU A 212 -12.25 0.27 1.55
CA LEU A 212 -12.92 -1.00 1.27
C LEU A 212 -14.43 -0.82 1.13
N PHE A 213 -15.09 -0.16 2.09
CA PHE A 213 -16.52 0.11 2.03
C PHE A 213 -16.89 0.93 0.79
N GLY A 214 -16.10 1.97 0.48
CA GLY A 214 -16.31 2.78 -0.73
C GLY A 214 -16.21 1.97 -2.01
N ALA A 215 -15.18 1.13 -2.12
CA ALA A 215 -14.97 0.23 -3.25
C ALA A 215 -16.09 -0.80 -3.40
N LEU A 216 -16.48 -1.48 -2.31
CA LEU A 216 -17.58 -2.44 -2.30
C LEU A 216 -18.92 -1.79 -2.64
N ASN A 217 -19.20 -0.60 -2.11
CA ASN A 217 -20.44 0.11 -2.41
C ASN A 217 -20.50 0.54 -3.87
N ALA A 218 -19.37 0.95 -4.46
CA ALA A 218 -19.29 1.25 -5.90
C ALA A 218 -19.55 0.00 -6.77
N LYS A 219 -18.97 -1.15 -6.42
CA LYS A 219 -19.25 -2.42 -7.11
C LYS A 219 -20.70 -2.87 -6.93
N ALA A 220 -21.26 -2.75 -5.72
CA ALA A 220 -22.66 -3.03 -5.47
C ALA A 220 -23.60 -2.13 -6.27
N ALA A 221 -23.27 -0.85 -6.43
CA ALA A 221 -24.04 0.05 -7.30
C ALA A 221 -23.97 -0.37 -8.76
N LYS A 222 -22.79 -0.78 -9.25
CA LYS A 222 -22.60 -1.32 -10.61
C LYS A 222 -23.39 -2.61 -10.85
N LEU A 223 -23.40 -3.54 -9.89
CA LEU A 223 -24.21 -4.76 -9.96
C LEU A 223 -25.72 -4.45 -9.99
N ARG A 224 -26.20 -3.47 -9.20
CA ARG A 224 -27.62 -3.06 -9.31
C ARG A 224 -27.98 -2.50 -10.68
N GLN A 225 -27.02 -1.85 -11.36
CA GLN A 225 -27.22 -1.30 -12.70
C GLN A 225 -27.15 -2.37 -13.81
N SER A 226 -26.54 -3.53 -13.56
CA SER A 226 -26.46 -4.61 -14.55
C SER A 226 -27.82 -5.27 -14.79
N GLY A 227 -28.75 -5.19 -13.84
CA GLY A 227 -30.06 -5.85 -13.94
C GLY A 227 -29.96 -7.39 -13.89
N TYR A 228 -28.84 -7.88 -13.37
CA TYR A 228 -28.55 -9.28 -13.08
C TYR A 228 -28.73 -9.49 -11.57
#